data_AF-A0A257A747-F1
#
_entry.id   AF-A0A257A747-F1
#
_cell.length_a   1.000
_cell.length_b   1.000
_cell.length_c   1.000
_cell.angle_alpha   90.00
_cell.angle_beta   90.00
_cell.angle_gamma   90.00
#
_symmetry.space_group_name_H-M   'P 1'
#
loop_
_entity.id
_entity.type
_entity.pdbx_description
1 polymer ?
#
loop_
_entity_poly.entity_id
_entity_poly.type
_entity_poly.pdbx_seq_one_letter_code
_entity_poly.pdbx_strand_id
1 'polypeptide(L)'
;MHLVDVDSVRELWIDKFNRAIIMPLTSGLILISMDVYVRKWFFPITDEVEVEGEKLVYYKPKSLSEVGLDRFSDIIANMELIGHVSKDLSETISARIWLKNVRDEELDNVIKEIHKELSSFLKKGLRKT
;
A
#
# COMPACT_ATOMS: atom_id res chain seq x y z
N MET A 1 -19.28 -4.85 21.81
CA MET A 1 -18.48 -4.45 20.64
C MET A 1 -18.59 -2.94 20.53
N HIS A 2 -17.57 -2.21 20.96
CA HIS A 2 -17.53 -0.75 20.79
C HIS A 2 -17.06 -0.50 19.35
N LEU A 3 -18.01 -0.29 18.44
CA LEU A 3 -17.72 0.37 17.17
C LEU A 3 -17.25 1.77 17.54
N VAL A 4 -15.96 2.04 17.37
CA VAL A 4 -15.47 3.41 17.31
C VAL A 4 -15.96 3.92 15.96
N ASP A 5 -17.04 4.70 15.94
CA ASP A 5 -17.42 5.50 14.78
C ASP A 5 -16.28 6.49 14.51
N VAL A 6 -15.36 6.09 13.63
CA VAL A 6 -14.40 7.01 13.03
C VAL A 6 -15.07 7.56 11.79
N ASP A 7 -15.90 8.60 11.96
CA ASP A 7 -16.69 9.31 10.92
C ASP A 7 -15.85 9.96 9.80
N SER A 8 -14.60 9.54 9.63
CA SER A 8 -13.63 10.12 8.68
C SER A 8 -12.97 9.07 7.80
N VAL A 9 -13.41 7.80 7.85
CA VAL A 9 -12.99 6.81 6.87
C VAL A 9 -13.59 7.19 5.51
N ARG A 10 -12.74 7.37 4.51
CA ARG A 10 -13.19 7.73 3.16
C ARG A 10 -12.53 6.88 2.08
N GLU A 11 -13.25 6.73 0.97
CA GLU A 11 -12.77 6.03 -0.22
C GLU A 11 -12.36 7.07 -1.28
N LEU A 12 -11.14 6.94 -1.79
CA LEU A 12 -10.61 7.74 -2.88
C LEU A 12 -10.40 6.85 -4.10
N TRP A 13 -11.08 7.15 -5.20
CA TRP A 13 -10.78 6.58 -6.50
C TRP A 13 -9.55 7.25 -7.10
N ILE A 14 -8.49 6.47 -7.30
CA ILE A 14 -7.23 6.96 -7.87
C ILE A 14 -7.34 7.01 -9.40
N ASP A 15 -7.93 5.95 -9.97
CA ASP A 15 -8.28 5.85 -11.38
C ASP A 15 -9.54 4.96 -11.54
N LYS A 16 -9.80 4.45 -12.75
CA LYS A 16 -10.97 3.62 -13.04
C LYS A 16 -10.97 2.26 -12.31
N PHE A 17 -9.80 1.76 -11.90
CA PHE A 17 -9.61 0.39 -11.42
C PHE A 17 -8.97 0.32 -10.03
N ASN A 18 -8.34 1.39 -9.55
CA ASN A 18 -7.64 1.42 -8.28
C ASN A 18 -8.26 2.44 -7.32
N ARG A 19 -8.41 2.04 -6.07
CA ARG A 19 -8.88 2.90 -4.98
C ARG A 19 -7.94 2.87 -3.78
N ALA A 20 -8.14 3.82 -2.88
CA ALA A 20 -7.54 3.84 -1.56
C ALA A 20 -8.62 4.07 -0.50
N ILE A 21 -8.56 3.28 0.57
CA ILE A 21 -9.30 3.53 1.80
C ILE A 21 -8.40 4.34 2.73
N ILE A 22 -8.89 5.49 3.13
CA ILE A 22 -8.19 6.46 3.98
C ILE A 22 -8.81 6.38 5.36
N MET A 23 -8.00 6.09 6.37
CA MET A 23 -8.44 5.91 7.75
C MET A 23 -7.57 6.75 8.69
N PRO A 24 -8.06 7.92 9.11
CA PRO A 24 -7.42 8.70 10.16
C PRO A 24 -7.40 7.91 11.47
N LEU A 25 -6.26 7.90 12.15
CA LEU A 25 -6.08 7.23 13.44
C LEU A 25 -6.00 8.26 14.56
N THR A 26 -6.40 7.85 15.77
CA THR A 26 -6.32 8.70 16.98
C THR A 26 -4.90 9.10 17.36
N SER A 27 -3.89 8.41 16.81
CA SER A 27 -2.47 8.75 16.96
C SER A 27 -2.02 9.95 16.11
N GLY A 28 -2.89 10.48 15.24
CA GLY A 28 -2.53 11.51 14.26
C GLY A 28 -1.90 10.95 12.98
N LEU A 29 -1.72 9.62 12.88
CA LEU A 29 -1.37 8.96 11.62
C LEU A 29 -2.61 8.80 10.74
N ILE A 30 -2.38 8.69 9.43
CA ILE A 30 -3.41 8.33 8.45
C ILE A 30 -3.01 7.00 7.83
N LEU A 31 -3.81 5.96 8.04
CA LEU A 31 -3.62 4.67 7.38
C LEU A 31 -4.28 4.70 6.01
N ILE A 32 -3.52 4.36 4.98
CA ILE A 32 -3.98 4.22 3.62
C ILE A 32 -3.89 2.74 3.24
N SER A 33 -5.01 2.14 2.88
CA SER A 33 -5.06 0.83 2.23
C SER A 33 -5.35 1.03 0.76
N MET A 34 -4.36 0.81 -0.09
CA MET A 34 -4.38 1.20 -1.50
C MET A 34 -4.21 -0.02 -2.41
N ASP A 35 -4.96 -0.05 -3.51
CA ASP A 35 -4.79 -1.07 -4.54
C ASP A 35 -3.51 -0.79 -5.33
N VAL A 36 -2.67 -1.82 -5.53
CA VAL A 36 -1.49 -1.76 -6.39
C VAL A 36 -1.30 -3.10 -7.08
N TYR A 37 -2.11 -3.34 -8.10
CA TYR A 37 -2.11 -4.61 -8.80
C TYR A 37 -0.95 -4.75 -9.80
N VAL A 38 -0.11 -5.76 -9.58
CA VAL A 38 0.91 -6.23 -10.52
C VAL A 38 0.97 -7.74 -10.49
N ARG A 39 0.95 -8.37 -11.67
CA ARG A 39 0.95 -9.84 -11.86
C ARG A 39 2.29 -10.52 -11.57
N LYS A 40 3.02 -10.03 -10.56
CA LYS A 40 4.29 -10.59 -10.08
C LYS A 40 4.55 -10.13 -8.65
N TRP A 41 5.05 -11.04 -7.82
CA TRP A 41 5.65 -10.72 -6.52
C TRP A 41 7.18 -10.84 -6.63
N PHE A 42 7.91 -9.81 -6.18
CA PHE A 42 9.37 -9.74 -6.31
C PHE A 42 10.10 -9.67 -4.97
N PHE A 43 9.37 -9.47 -3.88
CA PHE A 43 9.94 -9.11 -2.60
C PHE A 43 10.19 -10.34 -1.72
N PRO A 44 11.14 -10.27 -0.79
CA PRO A 44 11.22 -11.25 0.30
C PRO A 44 9.89 -11.31 1.06
N ILE A 45 9.49 -12.50 1.50
CA ILE A 45 8.31 -12.66 2.35
C ILE A 45 8.74 -12.39 3.79
N THR A 46 8.18 -11.34 4.40
CA THR A 46 8.41 -10.98 5.81
C THR A 46 7.39 -11.59 6.76
N ASP A 47 6.18 -11.87 6.25
CA ASP A 47 5.09 -12.48 7.00
C ASP A 47 4.14 -13.16 6.00
N GLU A 48 3.35 -14.12 6.46
CA GLU A 48 2.39 -14.85 5.64
C GLU A 48 1.16 -15.29 6.43
N VAL A 49 0.01 -15.26 5.77
CA VAL A 49 -1.26 -15.74 6.32
C VAL A 49 -1.93 -16.63 5.28
N GLU A 50 -2.36 -17.82 5.70
CA GLU A 50 -3.13 -18.74 4.87
C GLU A 50 -4.61 -18.62 5.22
N VAL A 51 -5.44 -18.42 4.21
CA VAL A 51 -6.90 -18.33 4.31
C VAL A 51 -7.50 -19.21 3.23
N GLU A 52 -8.25 -20.24 3.62
CA GLU A 52 -8.93 -21.15 2.67
C GLU A 52 -7.99 -21.79 1.63
N GLY A 53 -6.73 -22.04 1.99
CA GLY A 53 -5.70 -22.61 1.11
C GLY A 53 -5.02 -21.59 0.19
N GLU A 54 -5.42 -20.31 0.25
CA GLU A 54 -4.75 -19.20 -0.43
C GLU A 54 -3.81 -18.48 0.53
N LYS A 55 -2.63 -18.10 0.04
CA LYS A 55 -1.58 -17.51 0.87
C LYS A 55 -1.39 -16.04 0.52
N LEU A 56 -1.71 -15.19 1.50
CA LEU A 56 -1.32 -13.78 1.50
C LEU A 56 0.09 -13.66 2.06
N VAL A 57 0.93 -12.93 1.35
CA VAL A 57 2.31 -12.66 1.73
C VAL A 57 2.50 -11.18 1.95
N TYR A 58 3.39 -10.83 2.87
CA TYR A 58 3.63 -9.45 3.25
C TYR A 58 5.11 -9.10 3.10
N TYR A 59 5.38 -7.89 2.65
CA TYR A 59 6.72 -7.31 2.66
C TYR A 59 6.71 -5.97 3.39
N LYS A 60 7.53 -5.86 4.43
CA LYS A 60 7.82 -4.61 5.13
C LYS A 60 9.20 -4.11 4.69
N PRO A 61 9.28 -3.07 3.83
CA PRO A 61 10.55 -2.52 3.39
C PRO A 61 11.35 -1.98 4.57
N LYS A 62 12.68 -2.17 4.57
CA LYS A 62 13.56 -1.56 5.59
C LYS A 62 13.76 -0.07 5.35
N SER A 63 13.58 0.36 4.10
CA SER A 63 13.62 1.75 3.68
C SER A 63 12.68 1.93 2.48
N LEU A 64 12.21 3.17 2.28
CA LEU A 64 11.30 3.48 1.16
C LEU A 64 11.98 3.39 -0.21
N SER A 65 13.32 3.43 -0.27
CA SER A 65 14.05 3.28 -1.54
C SER A 65 13.92 1.87 -2.13
N GLU A 66 13.69 0.85 -1.30
CA GLU A 66 13.43 -0.53 -1.75
C GLU A 66 12.14 -0.66 -2.59
N VAL A 67 11.26 0.35 -2.51
CA VAL A 67 9.97 0.41 -3.22
C VAL A 67 9.80 1.70 -4.03
N GLY A 68 10.86 2.48 -4.20
CA GLY A 68 10.87 3.70 -5.03
C GLY A 68 10.04 4.86 -4.47
N LEU A 69 9.91 4.97 -3.14
CA LEU A 69 9.15 6.02 -2.45
C LEU A 69 10.02 6.92 -1.56
N ASP A 70 11.32 6.97 -1.80
CA ASP A 70 12.30 7.76 -1.04
C ASP A 70 11.93 9.25 -0.92
N ARG A 71 11.36 9.83 -1.99
CA ARG A 71 10.90 11.24 -2.01
C ARG A 71 9.78 11.55 -1.01
N PHE A 72 9.15 10.53 -0.42
CA PHE A 72 8.07 10.67 0.56
C PHE A 72 8.52 10.34 1.99
N SER A 73 9.82 10.20 2.24
CA SER A 73 10.37 9.81 3.55
C SER A 73 9.98 10.73 4.71
N ASP A 74 9.71 12.01 4.43
CA ASP A 74 9.26 12.95 5.46
C ASP A 74 7.81 12.73 5.91
N ILE A 75 6.98 12.09 5.07
CA ILE A 75 5.54 11.90 5.31
C ILE A 75 5.11 10.45 5.45
N ILE A 76 5.86 9.47 4.92
CA ILE A 76 5.58 8.05 5.13
C ILE A 76 6.31 7.59 6.38
N ALA A 77 5.54 7.26 7.42
CA ALA A 77 6.08 6.71 8.67
C ALA A 77 6.42 5.22 8.55
N ASN A 78 5.59 4.47 7.83
CA ASN A 78 5.77 3.04 7.59
C ASN A 78 4.98 2.63 6.35
N MET A 79 5.31 1.47 5.79
CA MET A 79 4.48 0.82 4.78
C MET A 79 4.72 -0.68 4.71
N GLU A 80 3.80 -1.36 4.06
CA GLU A 80 3.95 -2.75 3.67
C GLU A 80 3.24 -3.03 2.35
N LEU A 81 3.79 -3.97 1.60
CA LEU A 81 3.16 -4.53 0.41
C LEU A 81 2.51 -5.85 0.75
N ILE A 82 1.39 -6.11 0.10
CA ILE A 82 0.60 -7.32 0.25
C ILE A 82 0.55 -8.00 -1.10
N GLY A 83 0.88 -9.28 -1.12
CA GLY A 83 0.81 -10.13 -2.29
C GLY A 83 -0.08 -11.34 -2.07
N HIS A 84 -0.46 -11.96 -3.17
CA HIS A 84 -1.14 -13.24 -3.23
C HIS A 84 -0.23 -14.21 -3.98
N VAL A 85 0.24 -15.24 -3.29
CA VAL A 85 1.17 -16.23 -3.85
C VAL A 85 0.60 -17.62 -3.63
N SER A 86 0.35 -18.34 -4.71
CA SER A 86 -0.05 -19.75 -4.68
C SER A 86 0.77 -20.52 -5.72
N LYS A 87 0.43 -21.80 -5.97
CA LYS A 87 1.20 -22.65 -6.89
C LYS A 87 1.32 -22.06 -8.29
N ASP A 88 0.24 -21.44 -8.77
CA ASP A 88 0.13 -20.93 -10.15
C ASP A 88 -0.01 -19.41 -10.20
N LEU A 89 0.12 -18.73 -9.05
CA LEU A 89 -0.14 -17.31 -8.88
C LEU A 89 0.96 -16.63 -8.08
N SER A 90 1.37 -15.45 -8.51
CA SER A 90 2.33 -14.63 -7.77
C SER A 90 2.08 -13.19 -8.12
N GLU A 91 1.42 -12.45 -7.25
CA GLU A 91 0.91 -11.12 -7.56
C GLU A 91 1.09 -10.18 -6.37
N THR A 92 1.36 -8.91 -6.66
CA THR A 92 1.24 -7.81 -5.69
C THR A 92 -0.15 -7.23 -5.86
N ILE A 93 -0.91 -7.07 -4.77
CA ILE A 93 -2.32 -6.68 -4.84
C ILE A 93 -2.61 -5.37 -4.11
N SER A 94 -1.87 -5.07 -3.04
CA SER A 94 -2.15 -3.90 -2.20
C SER A 94 -0.92 -3.37 -1.49
N ALA A 95 -0.98 -2.10 -1.10
CA ALA A 95 -0.05 -1.43 -0.23
C ALA A 95 -0.80 -0.83 0.95
N ARG A 96 -0.30 -1.06 2.16
CA ARG A 96 -0.72 -0.35 3.37
C ARG A 96 0.35 0.66 3.74
N ILE A 97 -0.03 1.92 3.90
CA ILE A 97 0.89 3.05 4.09
C ILE A 97 0.41 3.88 5.27
N TRP A 98 1.32 4.20 6.19
CA TRP A 98 1.05 5.08 7.31
C TRP A 98 1.64 6.46 7.00
N LEU A 99 0.77 7.44 6.80
CA LEU A 99 1.16 8.83 6.57
C LEU A 99 1.16 9.62 7.88
N LYS A 100 2.08 10.59 7.96
CA LYS A 100 2.19 11.60 9.01
C LYS A 100 2.36 12.97 8.36
N ASN A 101 2.00 14.03 9.08
CA ASN A 101 2.28 15.42 8.68
C ASN A 101 1.69 15.82 7.31
N VAL A 102 0.59 15.19 6.87
CA VAL A 102 -0.12 15.54 5.63
C VAL A 102 -1.37 16.33 5.98
N ARG A 103 -1.54 17.51 5.39
CA ARG A 103 -2.76 18.30 5.53
C ARG A 103 -3.89 17.66 4.73
N ASP A 104 -5.11 17.71 5.25
CA ASP A 104 -6.26 17.07 4.60
C ASP A 104 -6.50 17.57 3.17
N GLU A 105 -6.27 18.87 2.91
CA GLU A 105 -6.39 19.49 1.59
C GLU A 105 -5.37 18.98 0.54
N GLU A 106 -4.26 18.38 0.99
CA GLU A 106 -3.19 17.85 0.13
C GLU A 106 -3.27 16.32 0.00
N LEU A 107 -4.03 15.66 0.87
CA LEU A 107 -4.00 14.22 1.09
C LEU A 107 -4.30 13.42 -0.18
N ASP A 108 -5.34 13.81 -0.93
CA ASP A 108 -5.74 13.11 -2.14
C ASP A 108 -4.66 13.16 -3.24
N ASN A 109 -4.00 14.32 -3.38
CA ASN A 109 -2.92 14.49 -4.35
C ASN A 109 -1.70 13.67 -3.93
N VAL A 110 -1.34 13.69 -2.65
CA VAL A 110 -0.25 12.88 -2.09
C VAL A 110 -0.49 11.39 -2.35
N ILE A 111 -1.70 10.87 -2.08
CA ILE A 111 -2.03 9.46 -2.31
C ILE A 111 -1.89 9.09 -3.79
N LYS A 112 -2.42 9.94 -4.69
CA LYS A 112 -2.32 9.72 -6.15
C LYS A 112 -0.86 9.71 -6.62
N GLU A 113 -0.03 10.60 -6.07
CA GLU A 113 1.40 10.65 -6.38
C GLU A 113 2.16 9.41 -5.88
N ILE A 114 1.89 8.97 -4.64
CA ILE A 114 2.46 7.74 -4.08
C ILE A 114 2.06 6.54 -4.93
N HIS A 115 0.78 6.41 -5.27
CA HIS A 115 0.28 5.34 -6.15
C HIS A 115 1.01 5.32 -7.49
N LYS A 116 1.18 6.49 -8.12
CA LYS A 116 1.86 6.63 -9.42
C LYS A 116 3.31 6.15 -9.36
N GLU A 117 4.07 6.58 -8.34
CA GLU A 117 5.47 6.18 -8.19
C GLU A 117 5.61 4.70 -7.87
N LEU A 118 4.83 4.21 -6.90
CA LEU A 118 4.87 2.80 -6.51
C LEU A 118 4.48 1.89 -7.69
N SER A 119 3.40 2.23 -8.40
CA SER A 119 2.98 1.51 -9.60
C SER A 119 4.05 1.53 -10.70
N SER A 120 4.71 2.66 -10.92
CA SER A 120 5.80 2.80 -11.87
C SER A 120 7.00 1.92 -11.48
N PHE A 121 7.38 1.91 -10.21
CA PHE A 121 8.44 1.09 -9.67
C PHE A 121 8.14 -0.41 -9.85
N LEU A 122 6.98 -0.87 -9.42
CA LEU A 122 6.57 -2.27 -9.52
C LEU A 122 6.51 -2.74 -10.98
N LYS A 123 5.99 -1.90 -11.90
CA LYS A 123 5.96 -2.21 -13.34
C LYS A 123 7.34 -2.22 -14.00
N LYS A 124 8.30 -1.42 -13.52
CA LYS A 124 9.70 -1.50 -13.98
C LYS A 124 10.38 -2.80 -13.55
N GLY A 125 10.05 -3.32 -12.37
CA GLY A 125 10.51 -4.64 -11.91
C GLY A 125 10.20 -5.77 -12.89
N LEU A 126 9.05 -5.70 -13.57
CA LEU A 126 8.67 -6.66 -14.62
C LEU A 126 9.62 -6.66 -15.84
N ARG A 127 10.26 -5.53 -16.16
CA ARG A 127 11.07 -5.38 -17.39
C ARG A 127 12.52 -5.85 -17.23
N LYS A 128 12.97 -6.12 -16.00
CA LYS A 128 14.36 -6.51 -15.70
C LYS A 128 14.57 -8.04 -15.63
N THR A 129 13.54 -8.82 -15.94
CA THR A 129 13.54 -10.29 -15.95
C THR A 129 13.00 -10.78 -17.27
#